data_AF-A0A060W6J1-F1
#
_entry.id   AF-A0A060W6J1-F1
#
_cell.length_a   1.000
_cell.length_b   1.000
_cell.length_c   1.000
_cell.angle_alpha   90.00
_cell.angle_beta   90.00
_cell.angle_gamma   90.00
#
_symmetry.space_group_name_H-M   'P 1'
#
loop_
_entity.id
_entity.type
_entity.pdbx_description
1 polymer ?
#
loop_
_entity_poly.entity_id
_entity_poly.type
_entity_poly.pdbx_seq_one_letter_code
_entity_poly.pdbx_strand_id
1 'polypeptide(L)'
;MLGVDATLRVLRPVAGLYSGGQEVGRPTPLPATQCQPGGGQPYSQTVPPGNYALLAVKQPMPRMQPSPSLSLVVELQAAGGLDAYSQEVQRLVSRGWARLELFDQHNQVQSGYWRVPVRALPIRPSLSPVQLNSVPQVGNMELCLRVVNARDRDVQSLAKIDPSNTSHYKYPSMVSNIPATLQGNRPLSLSTLQPSAANNLFSLLPYTDHEDPPPMEDPNQR
;
A
#
# COMPACT_ATOMS: atom_id res chain seq x y z
N MET A 1 -3.72 -3.71 9.43
CA MET A 1 -3.60 -2.40 8.73
C MET A 1 -2.37 -1.70 9.25
N LEU A 2 -1.54 -1.19 8.34
CA LEU A 2 -0.33 -0.41 8.66
C LEU A 2 -0.42 0.99 8.03
N GLY A 3 0.39 1.94 8.50
CA GLY A 3 0.48 3.28 7.93
C GLY A 3 -0.82 4.09 8.03
N VAL A 4 -1.65 3.79 9.03
CA VAL A 4 -2.92 4.48 9.28
C VAL A 4 -2.61 5.90 9.75
N ASP A 5 -3.33 6.88 9.20
CA ASP A 5 -3.19 8.27 9.62
C ASP A 5 -3.42 8.43 11.14
N ALA A 6 -2.59 9.26 11.77
CA ALA A 6 -2.57 9.41 13.23
C ALA A 6 -3.89 9.93 13.81
N THR A 7 -4.68 10.64 13.00
CA THR A 7 -5.96 11.23 13.40
C THR A 7 -7.11 10.22 13.38
N LEU A 8 -6.95 9.09 12.69
CA LEU A 8 -7.96 8.03 12.62
C LEU A 8 -7.95 7.20 13.91
N ARG A 9 -9.12 7.09 14.54
CA ARG A 9 -9.28 6.40 15.83
C ARG A 9 -9.84 4.99 15.69
N VAL A 10 -10.75 4.80 14.74
CA VAL A 10 -11.45 3.53 14.54
C VAL A 10 -11.44 3.19 13.06
N LEU A 11 -11.18 1.92 12.74
CA LEU A 11 -11.19 1.41 11.38
C LEU A 11 -12.08 0.16 11.29
N ARG A 12 -12.86 0.06 10.22
CA ARG A 12 -13.68 -1.09 9.87
C ARG A 12 -13.43 -1.47 8.40
N PRO A 13 -12.89 -2.66 8.12
CA PRO A 13 -12.88 -3.19 6.76
C PRO A 13 -14.26 -3.74 6.37
N VAL A 14 -14.64 -3.59 5.11
CA VAL A 14 -15.81 -4.21 4.50
C VAL A 14 -15.33 -4.99 3.28
N ALA A 15 -15.47 -6.31 3.33
CA ALA A 15 -14.88 -7.20 2.34
C ALA A 15 -15.94 -7.73 1.38
N GLY A 16 -15.80 -7.42 0.10
CA GLY A 16 -16.64 -7.90 -0.99
C GLY A 16 -15.86 -8.74 -1.99
N LEU A 17 -16.57 -9.63 -2.68
CA LEU A 17 -16.01 -10.42 -3.77
C LEU A 17 -16.49 -9.87 -5.10
N TYR A 18 -15.60 -9.84 -6.08
CA TYR A 18 -15.92 -9.35 -7.41
C TYR A 18 -15.41 -10.31 -8.47
N SER A 19 -16.21 -10.55 -9.51
CA SER A 19 -15.81 -11.29 -10.71
C SER A 19 -15.92 -10.37 -11.91
N GLY A 20 -14.80 -10.10 -12.58
CA GLY A 20 -14.79 -9.23 -13.77
C GLY A 20 -15.34 -7.82 -13.49
N GLY A 21 -15.21 -7.33 -12.26
CA GLY A 21 -15.73 -6.05 -11.81
C GLY A 21 -17.17 -6.04 -11.31
N GLN A 22 -17.90 -7.16 -11.41
CA GLN A 22 -19.24 -7.30 -10.84
C GLN A 22 -19.20 -7.94 -9.45
N GLU A 23 -20.00 -7.41 -8.54
CA GLU A 23 -20.08 -7.90 -7.17
C GLU A 23 -20.70 -9.30 -7.10
N VAL A 24 -20.08 -10.19 -6.32
CA VAL A 24 -20.50 -11.57 -6.12
C VAL A 24 -20.94 -11.73 -4.66
N GLY A 25 -22.25 -11.72 -4.44
CA GLY A 25 -22.83 -11.76 -3.11
C GLY A 25 -22.80 -10.39 -2.42
N ARG A 26 -23.12 -10.35 -1.13
CA ARG A 26 -23.13 -9.09 -0.35
C ARG A 26 -21.78 -8.86 0.32
N PRO A 27 -21.27 -7.62 0.40
CA PRO A 27 -20.03 -7.33 1.12
C PRO A 27 -20.24 -7.57 2.60
N THR A 28 -19.25 -8.15 3.26
CA THR A 28 -19.29 -8.49 4.68
C THR A 28 -18.53 -7.45 5.48
N PRO A 29 -19.19 -6.65 6.33
CA PRO A 29 -18.49 -5.78 7.26
C PRO A 29 -17.77 -6.61 8.32
N LEU A 30 -16.50 -6.33 8.53
CA LEU A 30 -15.71 -6.94 9.59
C LEU A 30 -15.84 -6.12 10.89
N PRO A 31 -15.49 -6.67 12.05
CA PRO A 31 -15.45 -5.92 13.31
C PRO A 31 -14.64 -4.62 13.21
N ALA A 32 -15.18 -3.56 13.79
CA ALA A 32 -14.44 -2.30 13.93
C ALA A 32 -13.34 -2.48 14.97
N THR A 33 -12.17 -1.90 14.70
CA THR A 33 -10.97 -2.03 15.53
C THR A 33 -10.42 -0.64 15.83
N GLN A 34 -9.92 -0.42 17.05
CA GLN A 34 -9.25 0.82 17.40
C GLN A 34 -7.84 0.89 16.81
N CYS A 35 -7.50 2.05 16.26
CA CYS A 35 -6.15 2.35 15.80
C CYS A 35 -5.22 2.49 17.01
N GLN A 36 -4.03 1.90 16.91
CA GLN A 36 -2.98 1.93 17.90
C GLN A 36 -1.81 2.75 17.38
N PRO A 37 -1.11 3.53 18.23
CA PRO A 37 0.11 4.23 17.85
C PRO A 37 1.19 3.24 17.37
N GLY A 38 1.79 3.51 16.21
CA GLY A 38 2.92 2.71 15.71
C GLY A 38 4.27 3.07 16.34
N GLY A 39 4.34 4.20 17.07
CA GLY A 39 5.53 4.64 17.79
C GLY A 39 5.71 3.87 19.10
N GLY A 40 6.59 2.88 19.11
CA GLY A 40 6.96 2.16 20.35
C GLY A 40 7.45 0.73 20.17
N GLN A 41 7.31 0.12 18.99
CA GLN A 41 7.87 -1.22 18.78
C GLN A 41 9.33 -1.15 18.32
N PRO A 42 10.26 -1.90 18.95
CA PRO A 42 11.72 -1.80 18.73
C PRO A 42 12.21 -2.33 17.36
N TYR A 43 11.31 -2.63 16.42
CA TYR A 43 11.61 -3.29 15.15
C TYR A 43 11.20 -2.46 13.92
N SER A 44 11.04 -1.16 14.09
CA SER A 44 10.39 -0.19 13.19
C SER A 44 11.17 0.18 11.92
N GLN A 45 12.14 -0.61 11.47
CA GLN A 45 12.81 -0.34 10.18
C GLN A 45 11.97 -0.76 8.96
N THR A 46 10.97 -1.63 9.13
CA THR A 46 10.16 -2.18 8.01
C THR A 46 8.69 -1.76 8.00
N VAL A 47 8.23 -1.03 9.01
CA VAL A 47 6.83 -0.57 9.14
C VAL A 47 6.78 0.92 8.76
N PRO A 48 5.94 1.33 7.78
CA PRO A 48 5.80 2.74 7.45
C PRO A 48 5.38 3.56 8.67
N PRO A 49 5.90 4.79 8.85
CA PRO A 49 5.49 5.65 9.95
C PRO A 49 3.97 5.87 9.92
N GLY A 50 3.31 5.66 11.05
CA GLY A 50 1.86 5.81 11.20
C GLY A 50 1.26 4.89 12.27
N ASN A 51 -0.03 5.04 12.52
CA ASN A 51 -0.79 4.13 13.37
C ASN A 51 -0.99 2.78 12.68
N TYR A 52 -1.38 1.77 13.45
CA TYR A 52 -1.78 0.47 12.92
C TYR A 52 -3.12 0.03 13.52
N ALA A 53 -3.81 -0.89 12.86
CA ALA A 53 -5.01 -1.52 13.42
C ALA A 53 -4.94 -3.03 13.19
N LEU A 54 -5.04 -3.80 14.28
CA LEU A 54 -4.92 -5.25 14.26
C LEU A 54 -6.30 -5.91 14.21
N LEU A 55 -6.62 -6.54 13.09
CA LEU A 55 -7.87 -7.28 12.94
C LEU A 55 -7.59 -8.79 13.01
N ALA A 56 -8.11 -9.45 14.04
CA ALA A 56 -7.97 -10.89 14.24
C ALA A 56 -9.20 -11.69 13.81
N VAL A 57 -9.58 -11.54 12.54
CA VAL A 57 -10.82 -12.11 12.00
C VAL A 57 -10.55 -13.01 10.82
N LYS A 58 -11.23 -14.15 10.80
CA LYS A 58 -11.24 -15.10 9.69
C LYS A 58 -12.52 -14.91 8.91
N GLN A 59 -12.40 -14.48 7.67
CA GLN A 59 -13.54 -14.39 6.76
C GLN A 59 -13.63 -15.65 5.91
N PRO A 60 -14.64 -16.52 6.11
CA PRO A 60 -14.81 -17.68 5.24
C PRO A 60 -15.24 -17.23 3.84
N MET A 61 -14.65 -17.87 2.83
CA MET A 61 -15.04 -17.68 1.44
C MET A 61 -16.20 -18.61 1.09
N PRO A 62 -17.26 -18.14 0.41
CA PRO A 62 -18.28 -19.01 -0.13
C PRO A 62 -17.67 -19.99 -1.15
N ARG A 63 -18.30 -21.15 -1.33
CA ARG A 63 -17.87 -22.10 -2.36
C ARG A 63 -18.16 -21.51 -3.73
N MET A 64 -17.13 -21.26 -4.51
CA MET A 64 -17.23 -20.69 -5.85
C MET A 64 -16.29 -21.42 -6.80
N GLN A 65 -16.57 -21.34 -8.10
CA GLN A 65 -15.64 -21.84 -9.12
C GLN A 65 -14.38 -20.95 -9.13
N PRO A 66 -13.18 -21.55 -9.03
CA PRO A 66 -11.93 -20.82 -9.23
C PRO A 66 -11.91 -20.08 -10.57
N SER A 67 -11.48 -18.82 -10.56
CA SER A 67 -11.37 -18.01 -11.77
C SER A 67 -10.35 -16.88 -11.58
N PRO A 68 -9.52 -16.53 -12.58
CA PRO A 68 -8.58 -15.41 -12.48
C PRO A 68 -9.29 -14.06 -12.42
N SER A 69 -10.56 -14.01 -12.86
CA SER A 69 -11.39 -12.81 -12.76
C SER A 69 -11.87 -12.50 -11.34
N LEU A 70 -11.70 -13.44 -10.40
CA LEU A 70 -12.14 -13.29 -9.02
C LEU A 70 -11.13 -12.50 -8.20
N SER A 71 -11.65 -11.46 -7.55
CA SER A 71 -10.87 -10.61 -6.67
C SER A 71 -11.61 -10.31 -5.37
N LEU A 72 -10.82 -10.19 -4.32
CA LEU A 72 -11.23 -9.61 -3.05
C LEU A 72 -11.07 -8.10 -3.15
N VAL A 73 -12.15 -7.37 -2.87
CA VAL A 73 -12.11 -5.92 -2.68
C VAL A 73 -12.44 -5.63 -1.23
N VAL A 74 -11.58 -4.88 -0.56
CA VAL A 74 -11.78 -4.47 0.82
C VAL A 74 -11.90 -2.96 0.86
N GLU A 75 -13.11 -2.47 1.11
CA GLU A 75 -13.33 -1.08 1.47
C GLU A 75 -12.85 -0.85 2.91
N LEU A 76 -12.20 0.27 3.15
CA LEU A 76 -11.80 0.70 4.48
C LEU A 76 -12.64 1.89 4.91
N GLN A 77 -13.43 1.66 5.94
CA GLN A 77 -14.20 2.69 6.62
C GLN A 77 -13.44 3.12 7.87
N ALA A 78 -13.40 4.40 8.18
CA ALA A 78 -12.76 4.90 9.38
C ALA A 78 -13.50 6.08 10.00
N ALA A 79 -13.36 6.22 11.32
CA ALA A 79 -13.81 7.36 12.10
C ALA A 79 -12.59 8.02 12.77
N GLY A 80 -12.72 9.30 13.11
CA GLY A 80 -11.63 10.20 13.49
C GLY A 80 -11.16 11.05 12.31
N GLY A 81 -10.18 11.91 12.56
CA GLY A 81 -9.75 12.93 11.61
C GLY A 81 -10.79 14.03 11.40
N LEU A 82 -10.40 15.01 10.60
CA LEU A 82 -11.22 16.17 10.28
C LEU A 82 -11.88 15.99 8.91
N ASP A 83 -13.12 16.45 8.78
CA ASP A 83 -13.78 16.60 7.49
C ASP A 83 -13.41 17.93 6.79
N ALA A 84 -14.06 18.20 5.66
CA ALA A 84 -13.86 19.43 4.88
C ALA A 84 -14.22 20.71 5.67
N TYR A 85 -15.00 20.59 6.74
CA TYR A 85 -15.42 21.70 7.61
C TYR A 85 -14.60 21.73 8.91
N SER A 86 -13.49 20.99 8.97
CA SER A 86 -12.64 20.87 10.15
C SER A 86 -13.36 20.32 11.39
N GLN A 87 -14.42 19.53 11.19
CA GLN A 87 -15.12 18.85 12.27
C GLN A 87 -14.63 17.41 12.41
N GLU A 88 -14.57 16.92 13.65
CA GLU A 88 -14.18 15.54 13.90
C GLU A 88 -15.22 14.57 13.36
N VAL A 89 -14.78 13.65 12.51
CA VAL A 89 -15.66 12.64 11.91
C VAL A 89 -15.94 11.53 12.91
N GLN A 90 -17.09 11.58 13.59
CA GLN A 90 -17.45 10.55 14.57
C GLN A 90 -18.01 9.26 13.95
N ARG A 91 -18.54 9.34 12.73
CA ARG A 91 -19.12 8.19 12.02
C ARG A 91 -18.07 7.46 11.18
N LEU A 92 -18.29 6.17 10.91
CA LEU A 92 -17.49 5.44 9.95
C LEU A 92 -17.79 5.94 8.53
N VAL A 93 -16.76 6.44 7.85
CA VAL A 93 -16.84 6.86 6.44
C VAL A 93 -15.80 6.13 5.61
N SER A 94 -16.11 5.84 4.36
CA SER A 94 -15.17 5.23 3.43
C SER A 94 -13.97 6.16 3.23
N ARG A 95 -12.75 5.64 3.40
CA ARG A 95 -11.49 6.38 3.21
C ARG A 95 -10.67 5.88 2.04
N GLY A 96 -10.85 4.63 1.66
CA GLY A 96 -10.11 4.01 0.58
C GLY A 96 -10.50 2.55 0.41
N TRP A 97 -9.80 1.86 -0.47
CA TRP A 97 -10.08 0.46 -0.79
C TRP A 97 -8.82 -0.26 -1.26
N ALA A 98 -8.79 -1.57 -1.07
CA ALA A 98 -7.71 -2.43 -1.55
C ALA A 98 -8.32 -3.53 -2.41
N ARG A 99 -7.57 -3.98 -3.44
CA ARG A 99 -7.97 -5.12 -4.27
C ARG A 99 -6.86 -6.15 -4.35
N LEU A 100 -7.22 -7.42 -4.24
CA LEU A 100 -6.33 -8.55 -4.40
C LEU A 100 -6.98 -9.62 -5.29
N GLU A 101 -6.25 -10.09 -6.29
CA GLU A 101 -6.66 -11.24 -7.11
C GLU A 101 -6.47 -12.53 -6.31
N LEU A 102 -7.50 -13.38 -6.29
CA LEU A 102 -7.51 -14.57 -5.44
C LEU A 102 -6.95 -15.81 -6.14
N PHE A 103 -7.00 -15.83 -7.47
CA PHE A 103 -6.54 -16.95 -8.29
C PHE A 103 -5.56 -16.46 -9.35
N ASP A 104 -4.63 -17.33 -9.74
CA ASP A 104 -3.75 -17.07 -10.87
C ASP A 104 -4.41 -17.47 -12.20
N GLN A 105 -3.68 -17.28 -13.31
CA GLN A 105 -4.11 -17.67 -14.66
C GLN A 105 -4.37 -19.18 -14.85
N HIS A 106 -3.91 -20.01 -13.92
CA HIS A 106 -4.13 -21.47 -13.91
C HIS A 106 -5.23 -21.89 -12.92
N ASN A 107 -6.05 -20.94 -12.46
CA ASN A 107 -7.12 -21.16 -11.51
C ASN A 107 -6.65 -21.69 -10.14
N GLN A 108 -5.38 -21.45 -9.78
CA GLN A 108 -4.83 -21.82 -8.48
C GLN A 108 -4.96 -20.67 -7.49
N VAL A 109 -5.34 -21.00 -6.26
CA VAL A 109 -5.47 -19.98 -5.20
C VAL A 109 -4.11 -19.37 -4.86
N GLN A 110 -4.05 -18.05 -4.85
CA GLN A 110 -2.88 -17.27 -4.46
C GLN A 110 -2.76 -17.20 -2.93
N SER A 111 -2.48 -18.35 -2.31
CA SER A 111 -2.30 -18.46 -0.86
C SER A 111 -0.99 -17.80 -0.40
N GLY A 112 -1.02 -17.17 0.77
CA GLY A 112 0.15 -16.49 1.33
C GLY A 112 -0.19 -15.27 2.17
N TYR A 113 0.84 -14.50 2.50
CA TYR A 113 0.75 -13.23 3.21
C TYR A 113 0.90 -12.09 2.20
N TRP A 114 -0.08 -11.18 2.19
CA TRP A 114 -0.20 -10.14 1.17
C TRP A 114 -0.25 -8.76 1.81
N ARG A 115 0.59 -7.85 1.30
CA ARG A 115 0.60 -6.43 1.65
C ARG A 115 0.05 -5.63 0.48
N VAL A 116 -1.17 -5.16 0.63
CA VAL A 116 -1.93 -4.52 -0.46
C VAL A 116 -2.08 -3.03 -0.16
N PRO A 117 -1.59 -2.13 -1.05
CA PRO A 117 -1.78 -0.69 -0.88
C PRO A 117 -3.25 -0.30 -0.87
N VAL A 118 -3.62 0.64 0.00
CA VAL A 118 -4.97 1.22 0.03
C VAL A 118 -5.04 2.35 -0.97
N ARG A 119 -5.93 2.22 -1.95
CA ARG A 119 -6.16 3.17 -3.03
C ARG A 119 -7.28 4.16 -2.69
N ALA A 120 -7.15 5.36 -3.25
CA ALA A 120 -8.14 6.43 -3.09
C ALA A 120 -9.49 6.06 -3.73
N LEU A 121 -10.56 6.64 -3.19
CA LEU A 121 -11.91 6.52 -3.72
C LEU A 121 -12.05 7.23 -5.08
N PRO A 122 -13.05 6.88 -5.91
CA PRO A 122 -14.08 5.85 -5.69
C PRO A 122 -13.56 4.42 -5.90
N ILE A 123 -14.29 3.44 -5.36
CA ILE A 123 -14.00 2.01 -5.56
C ILE A 123 -14.25 1.66 -7.03
N ARG A 124 -13.25 1.06 -7.70
CA ARG A 124 -13.35 0.66 -9.12
C ARG A 124 -12.89 -0.79 -9.31
N PRO A 125 -13.75 -1.79 -9.00
CA PRO A 125 -13.37 -3.19 -9.02
C PRO A 125 -13.00 -3.74 -10.40
N SER A 126 -13.41 -3.07 -11.49
CA SER A 126 -13.17 -3.48 -12.88
C SER A 126 -11.81 -3.10 -13.46
N LEU A 127 -10.98 -2.33 -12.73
CA LEU A 127 -9.68 -1.87 -13.24
C LEU A 127 -8.73 -3.05 -13.51
N SER A 128 -7.91 -2.99 -14.55
CA SER A 128 -6.81 -3.94 -14.68
C SER A 128 -5.74 -3.69 -13.58
N PRO A 129 -4.88 -4.67 -13.26
CA PRO A 129 -3.77 -4.45 -12.33
C PRO A 129 -2.88 -3.25 -12.69
N VAL A 130 -2.66 -3.02 -13.99
CA VAL A 130 -1.91 -1.86 -14.51
C VAL A 130 -2.65 -0.56 -14.22
N GLN A 131 -3.96 -0.49 -14.47
CA GLN A 131 -4.76 0.70 -14.20
C GLN A 131 -4.91 0.98 -12.70
N LEU A 132 -4.96 -0.07 -11.88
CA LEU A 132 -5.04 0.05 -10.42
C LEU A 132 -3.80 0.74 -9.85
N ASN A 133 -2.63 0.53 -10.46
CA ASN A 133 -1.39 1.17 -10.03
C ASN A 133 -1.39 2.69 -10.27
N SER A 134 -2.17 3.18 -11.22
CA SER A 134 -2.36 4.62 -11.46
C SER A 134 -3.29 5.28 -10.43
N VAL A 135 -4.02 4.51 -9.63
CA VAL A 135 -4.86 5.07 -8.57
C VAL A 135 -3.95 5.48 -7.40
N PRO A 136 -4.03 6.74 -6.90
CA PRO A 136 -3.21 7.17 -5.78
C PRO A 136 -3.40 6.31 -4.54
N GLN A 137 -2.31 6.04 -3.80
CA GLN A 137 -2.39 5.43 -2.48
C GLN A 137 -2.85 6.47 -1.44
N VAL A 138 -3.66 6.04 -0.48
CA VAL A 138 -4.10 6.89 0.64
C VAL A 138 -3.00 6.94 1.68
N GLY A 139 -2.19 8.01 1.63
CA GLY A 139 -1.00 8.14 2.47
C GLY A 139 -0.09 6.91 2.30
N ASN A 140 0.32 6.32 3.42
CA ASN A 140 1.11 5.08 3.45
C ASN A 140 0.29 3.87 3.88
N MET A 141 -1.05 3.92 3.75
CA MET A 141 -1.93 2.89 4.28
C MET A 141 -1.78 1.58 3.50
N GLU A 142 -1.60 0.48 4.22
CA GLU A 142 -1.48 -0.86 3.64
C GLU A 142 -2.34 -1.89 4.41
N LEU A 143 -3.02 -2.75 3.65
CA LEU A 143 -3.76 -3.89 4.15
C LEU A 143 -2.87 -5.14 4.13
N CYS A 144 -2.50 -5.58 5.32
CA CYS A 144 -1.85 -6.87 5.55
C CYS A 144 -2.92 -7.95 5.75
N LEU A 145 -3.03 -8.87 4.81
CA LEU A 145 -3.99 -9.97 4.87
C LEU A 145 -3.31 -11.31 4.59
N ARG A 146 -3.98 -12.40 4.97
CA ARG A 146 -3.52 -13.76 4.72
C ARG A 146 -4.58 -14.52 3.94
N VAL A 147 -4.20 -15.03 2.76
CA VAL A 147 -5.04 -15.92 1.96
C VAL A 147 -4.64 -17.35 2.25
N VAL A 148 -5.62 -18.20 2.52
CA VAL A 148 -5.43 -19.60 2.89
C VAL A 148 -6.34 -20.47 2.04
N ASN A 149 -5.81 -21.57 1.51
CA ASN A 149 -6.63 -22.60 0.89
C ASN A 149 -7.53 -23.26 1.96
N ALA A 150 -8.82 -23.43 1.67
CA ALA A 150 -9.77 -24.03 2.60
C ALA A 150 -9.35 -25.43 3.09
N ARG A 151 -8.57 -26.17 2.29
CA ARG A 151 -8.00 -27.48 2.67
C ARG A 151 -7.03 -27.41 3.85
N ASP A 152 -6.31 -26.30 3.98
CA ASP A 152 -5.28 -26.11 5.00
C ASP A 152 -5.79 -25.30 6.19
N ARG A 153 -7.11 -25.06 6.26
CA ARG A 153 -7.73 -24.14 7.23
C ARG A 153 -7.28 -24.43 8.66
N ASP A 154 -7.30 -25.69 9.09
CA ASP A 154 -7.06 -26.06 10.48
C ASP A 154 -5.61 -25.85 10.89
N VAL A 155 -4.65 -26.22 10.01
CA VAL A 155 -3.22 -25.97 10.21
C VAL A 155 -2.93 -24.48 10.28
N GLN A 156 -3.51 -23.70 9.35
CA GLN A 156 -3.28 -22.27 9.29
C GLN A 156 -4.03 -21.48 10.36
N SER A 157 -5.03 -22.09 11.00
CA SER A 157 -5.84 -21.46 12.05
C SER A 157 -5.04 -21.09 13.30
N LEU A 158 -3.90 -21.77 13.52
CA LEU A 158 -3.02 -21.66 14.69
C LEU A 158 -1.99 -20.53 14.58
N ALA A 159 -1.79 -19.98 13.38
CA ALA A 159 -0.81 -18.92 13.20
C ALA A 159 -1.28 -17.64 13.91
N LYS A 160 -0.43 -17.12 14.80
CA LYS A 160 -0.67 -15.84 15.46
C LYS A 160 -0.54 -14.71 14.45
N ILE A 161 -1.39 -13.70 14.59
CA ILE A 161 -1.27 -12.46 13.82
C ILE A 161 -0.31 -11.57 14.58
N ASP A 162 0.87 -11.36 14.00
CA ASP A 162 1.92 -10.54 14.59
C ASP A 162 2.24 -9.38 13.64
N PRO A 163 1.97 -8.12 14.04
CA PRO A 163 2.28 -6.95 13.22
C PRO A 163 3.78 -6.73 13.03
N SER A 164 4.65 -7.37 13.82
CA SER A 164 6.11 -7.29 13.64
C SER A 164 6.63 -8.17 12.50
N ASN A 165 5.83 -9.15 12.06
CA ASN A 165 6.25 -10.13 11.06
C ASN A 165 5.92 -9.70 9.62
N THR A 166 6.21 -8.44 9.29
CA THR A 166 5.90 -7.87 7.97
C THR A 166 6.78 -8.43 6.85
N SER A 167 7.92 -9.03 7.17
CA SER A 167 8.89 -9.54 6.18
C SER A 167 8.35 -10.72 5.37
N HIS A 168 7.38 -11.47 5.88
CA HIS A 168 6.73 -12.56 5.13
C HIS A 168 5.67 -12.08 4.14
N TYR A 169 5.25 -10.81 4.22
CA TYR A 169 4.22 -10.27 3.36
C TYR A 169 4.79 -9.86 2.00
N LYS A 170 4.12 -10.28 0.94
CA LYS A 170 4.48 -9.97 -0.44
C LYS A 170 3.53 -8.93 -1.02
N TYR A 171 4.05 -8.09 -1.90
CA TYR A 171 3.20 -7.22 -2.70
C TYR A 171 2.54 -8.01 -3.83
N PRO A 172 1.30 -7.66 -4.22
CA PRO A 172 0.73 -8.13 -5.48
C PRO A 172 1.68 -7.83 -6.63
N SER A 173 1.79 -8.74 -7.60
CA SER A 173 2.66 -8.57 -8.77
C SER A 173 2.38 -7.23 -9.46
N MET A 174 3.30 -6.29 -9.30
CA MET A 174 3.29 -5.05 -10.04
C MET A 174 3.71 -5.41 -11.46
N VAL A 175 2.78 -5.36 -12.42
CA VAL A 175 3.14 -5.54 -13.82
C VAL A 175 4.04 -4.36 -14.19
N SER A 176 5.35 -4.59 -14.28
CA SER A 176 6.27 -3.63 -14.90
C SER A 176 5.86 -3.49 -16.36
N ASN A 177 5.55 -2.26 -16.79
CA ASN A 177 5.49 -1.92 -18.20
C ASN A 177 6.92 -1.95 -18.78
N ILE A 178 7.51 -3.13 -18.93
CA ILE A 178 8.59 -3.32 -19.89
C ILE A 178 7.93 -4.01 -21.09
N PRO A 179 7.69 -3.29 -22.20
CA PRO A 179 7.31 -3.97 -23.42
C PRO A 179 8.44 -4.95 -23.77
N ALA A 180 8.13 -6.23 -23.76
CA ALA A 180 9.01 -7.27 -24.27
C ALA A 180 9.08 -7.13 -25.79
N THR A 181 9.90 -6.20 -26.27
CA THR A 181 10.36 -6.16 -27.66
C THR A 181 11.80 -6.65 -27.70
N LEU A 182 11.97 -7.75 -28.42
CA LEU A 182 13.21 -8.33 -28.95
C LEU A 182 14.08 -9.14 -27.99
N GLN A 183 13.65 -10.38 -27.75
CA GLN A 183 14.59 -11.48 -27.58
C GLN A 183 15.08 -11.92 -28.97
N GLY A 184 16.30 -11.53 -29.32
CA GLY A 184 17.01 -11.95 -30.52
C GLY A 184 18.50 -12.13 -30.23
N ASN A 185 18.85 -13.32 -29.75
CA ASN A 185 20.16 -13.98 -29.68
C ASN A 185 21.44 -13.19 -30.01
N ARG A 186 22.37 -13.12 -29.03
CA ARG A 186 23.72 -13.76 -29.04
C ARG A 186 24.62 -13.12 -27.95
N PRO A 187 25.51 -13.87 -27.26
CA PRO A 187 26.36 -13.30 -26.21
C PRO A 187 27.56 -12.58 -26.85
N LEU A 188 27.84 -11.36 -26.39
CA LEU A 188 29.08 -10.65 -26.71
C LEU A 188 29.78 -10.22 -25.42
N SER A 189 30.99 -10.73 -25.34
CA SER A 189 32.04 -10.61 -24.34
C SER A 189 32.16 -9.26 -23.62
N LEU A 190 32.48 -9.35 -22.33
CA LEU A 190 33.13 -8.28 -21.58
C LEU A 190 34.41 -7.83 -22.31
N SER A 191 34.51 -6.53 -22.61
CA SER A 191 35.79 -5.84 -22.75
C SER A 191 35.74 -4.52 -21.99
N THR A 192 36.37 -4.55 -20.82
CA THR A 192 37.30 -3.54 -20.26
C THR A 192 37.25 -2.12 -20.81
N LEU A 193 37.01 -1.16 -19.91
CA LEU A 193 37.86 0.03 -19.75
C LEU A 193 37.90 0.40 -18.25
N GLN A 194 39.09 0.25 -17.66
CA GLN A 194 39.45 0.71 -16.32
C GLN A 194 39.31 2.24 -16.20
N PRO A 195 39.19 2.73 -14.96
CA PRO A 195 40.09 3.82 -14.57
C PRO A 195 40.76 3.48 -13.23
N SER A 196 42.09 3.52 -13.20
CA SER A 196 42.86 3.48 -11.97
C SER A 196 43.88 4.61 -11.94
N ALA A 197 44.03 5.14 -10.72
CA ALA A 197 45.12 5.94 -10.17
C ALA A 197 45.16 7.46 -10.50
N ALA A 198 44.61 8.21 -9.54
CA ALA A 198 45.32 9.21 -8.71
C ALA A 198 46.32 10.16 -9.37
N ASN A 199 46.08 11.46 -9.21
CA ASN A 199 47.06 12.33 -8.55
C ASN A 199 46.41 13.60 -7.98
N ASN A 200 46.86 13.93 -6.77
CA ASN A 200 46.58 15.12 -5.97
C ASN A 200 46.96 16.42 -6.71
N LEU A 201 46.37 17.55 -6.30
CA LEU A 201 47.09 18.73 -5.75
C LEU A 201 46.08 19.89 -5.49
N PHE A 202 45.97 20.26 -4.21
CA PHE A 202 45.85 21.60 -3.62
C PHE A 202 44.98 22.71 -4.25
N SER A 203 44.06 23.19 -3.40
CA SER A 203 43.86 24.60 -3.03
C SER A 203 43.39 25.61 -4.08
N LEU A 204 42.19 26.16 -3.86
CA LEU A 204 41.93 27.58 -3.51
C LEU A 204 40.45 27.92 -3.79
N LEU A 205 39.64 27.93 -2.74
CA LEU A 205 38.41 28.72 -2.69
C LEU A 205 38.80 30.16 -2.33
N PRO A 206 38.30 31.20 -3.03
CA PRO A 206 38.12 32.50 -2.43
C PRO A 206 36.69 32.64 -1.90
N TYR A 207 36.66 33.02 -0.64
CA TYR A 207 35.54 33.49 0.16
C TYR A 207 35.23 34.98 -0.16
N THR A 208 34.12 35.49 0.41
CA THR A 208 33.51 36.84 0.37
C THR A 208 32.50 37.08 -0.77
N ASP A 209 31.33 37.69 -0.58
CA ASP A 209 30.82 38.47 0.56
C ASP A 209 29.28 38.46 0.61
N HIS A 210 28.74 38.68 1.80
CA HIS A 210 27.33 39.00 2.06
C HIS A 210 27.01 40.39 1.48
N GLU A 211 25.86 40.56 0.80
CA GLU A 211 25.04 41.79 0.94
C GLU A 211 23.55 41.48 0.76
N ASP A 212 22.78 42.02 1.70
CA ASP A 212 21.33 41.96 1.89
C ASP A 212 20.67 43.14 1.13
N PRO A 213 19.58 42.96 0.35
CA PRO A 213 18.99 44.09 -0.37
C PRO A 213 18.15 45.00 0.56
N PRO A 214 18.23 46.34 0.41
CA PRO A 214 17.48 47.27 1.26
C PRO A 214 15.97 47.33 0.91
N PRO A 215 15.13 47.75 1.87
CA PRO A 215 13.67 47.79 1.72
C PRO A 215 13.20 48.96 0.85
N MET A 216 12.15 48.71 0.06
CA MET A 216 11.45 49.72 -0.75
C MET A 216 10.55 50.59 0.15
N GLU A 217 10.78 51.90 0.15
CA GLU A 217 9.87 52.89 0.73
C GLU A 217 8.75 53.25 -0.27
N ASP A 218 7.52 53.31 0.27
CA ASP A 218 6.27 53.60 -0.40
C ASP A 218 5.92 55.10 -0.21
N PRO A 219 5.75 55.92 -1.25
CA PRO A 219 5.32 57.30 -1.07
C PRO A 219 3.85 57.48 -1.52
N ASN A 220 2.96 57.59 -0.55
CA ASN A 220 1.60 58.07 -0.75
C ASN A 220 1.30 59.21 0.25
N GLN A 221 1.55 60.48 -0.13
CA GLN A 221 0.91 61.71 0.39
C GLN A 221 1.67 62.99 0.00
N ARG A 222 1.16 63.76 -0.97
CA ARG A 222 0.46 65.06 -0.75
C ARG A 222 0.01 65.69 -2.06
#